data_AF-A0A387HAH7-F1
#
_entry.id   AF-A0A387HAH7-F1
#
_cell.length_a   1.000
_cell.length_b   1.000
_cell.length_c   1.000
_cell.angle_alpha   90.00
_cell.angle_beta   90.00
_cell.angle_gamma   90.00
#
_symmetry.space_group_name_H-M   'P 1'
#
loop_
_entity.id
_entity.type
_entity.pdbx_description
1 polymer ?
#
loop_
_entity_poly.entity_id
_entity_poly.type
_entity_poly.pdbx_seq_one_letter_code
_entity_poly.pdbx_strand_id
1 'polypeptide(L)'
;MSSQTDRTVPLRAERTHDGPVGASDHYVHARLCRAKPPGVLDGICPAGLEDLGTLERKILELLVIGSTDRAIAEALAVSPDQVSWCVRKLIKRVGHRTTRAGLVALALRHRLVDHPRPQHPGHLPDESMALLWSLACGQTFKAFAEGIGTWEAERIRTNLRMRLCGLPNPERSATAPLTPGHAVYMGWPTLAEEAGWGSA
;
A
#
# COMPACT_ATOMS: atom_id res chain seq x y z
N MET A 1 11.62 38.25 -74.90
CA MET A 1 11.87 37.30 -73.80
C MET A 1 11.98 38.11 -72.53
N SER A 2 11.02 37.93 -71.61
CA SER A 2 11.11 38.14 -70.16
C SER A 2 9.70 38.33 -69.62
N SER A 3 9.05 37.20 -69.39
CA SER A 3 7.84 37.05 -68.59
C SER A 3 8.26 36.50 -67.24
N GLN A 4 7.89 37.12 -66.11
CA GLN A 4 7.74 36.45 -64.81
C GLN A 4 7.21 37.47 -63.77
N THR A 5 5.90 37.50 -63.56
CA THR A 5 5.09 36.72 -62.58
C THR A 5 4.95 37.46 -61.25
N ASP A 6 3.83 38.17 -61.20
CA ASP A 6 3.13 38.66 -60.02
C ASP A 6 2.82 37.50 -59.07
N ARG A 7 3.26 37.60 -57.81
CA ARG A 7 2.99 36.61 -56.76
C ARG A 7 1.94 37.18 -55.82
N THR A 8 0.69 36.88 -56.14
CA THR A 8 -0.46 37.07 -55.25
C THR A 8 -0.35 36.11 -54.06
N VAL A 9 -0.17 36.67 -52.86
CA VAL A 9 -0.22 35.93 -51.58
C VAL A 9 -1.69 35.78 -51.17
N PRO A 10 -2.22 34.56 -50.97
CA PRO A 10 -3.56 34.41 -50.42
C PRO A 10 -3.54 34.66 -48.90
N LEU A 11 -4.43 35.55 -48.46
CA LEU A 11 -4.80 35.79 -47.07
C LEU A 11 -5.20 34.47 -46.40
N ARG A 12 -4.44 34.12 -45.36
CA ARG A 12 -4.67 32.94 -44.50
C ARG A 12 -5.84 33.25 -43.58
N ALA A 13 -6.96 32.55 -43.78
CA ALA A 13 -8.13 32.64 -42.93
C ALA A 13 -7.78 32.22 -41.48
N GLU A 14 -8.03 33.12 -40.54
CA GLU A 14 -7.98 32.86 -39.11
C GLU A 14 -9.08 31.86 -38.75
N ARG A 15 -8.69 30.66 -38.31
CA ARG A 15 -9.60 29.71 -37.69
C ARG A 15 -9.72 30.07 -36.21
N THR A 16 -10.77 30.78 -35.86
CA THR A 16 -11.30 30.83 -34.50
C THR A 16 -11.87 29.45 -34.14
N HIS A 17 -11.11 28.69 -33.35
CA HIS A 17 -11.63 27.52 -32.63
C HIS A 17 -12.20 27.99 -31.29
N ASP A 18 -13.44 28.49 -31.32
CA ASP A 18 -14.32 28.49 -30.16
C ASP A 18 -15.00 27.11 -30.09
N GLY A 19 -14.37 26.19 -29.36
CA GLY A 19 -15.00 24.95 -28.93
C GLY A 19 -15.62 25.15 -27.55
N PRO A 20 -16.84 24.65 -27.29
CA PRO A 20 -17.44 24.72 -25.97
C PRO A 20 -16.56 23.94 -24.98
N VAL A 21 -16.11 24.63 -23.93
CA VAL A 21 -15.51 24.02 -22.75
C VAL A 21 -16.55 23.08 -22.18
N GLY A 22 -16.39 21.78 -22.47
CA GLY A 22 -17.17 20.72 -21.87
C GLY A 22 -17.01 20.82 -20.36
N ALA A 23 -18.12 21.13 -19.70
CA ALA A 23 -18.30 20.85 -18.29
C ALA A 23 -18.25 19.33 -18.12
N SER A 24 -17.04 18.76 -18.08
CA SER A 24 -16.83 17.40 -17.60
C SER A 24 -17.11 17.40 -16.10
N ASP A 25 -18.32 16.94 -15.76
CA ASP A 25 -18.61 16.09 -14.61
C ASP A 25 -17.66 16.33 -13.44
N HIS A 26 -17.90 17.37 -12.65
CA HIS A 26 -18.56 17.18 -11.36
C HIS A 26 -18.37 15.75 -10.82
N TYR A 27 -17.16 15.54 -10.31
CA TYR A 27 -16.77 14.43 -9.45
C TYR A 27 -17.93 14.02 -8.53
N VAL A 28 -18.54 12.86 -8.83
CA VAL A 28 -19.63 12.23 -8.07
C VAL A 28 -19.06 11.58 -6.80
N HIS A 29 -18.28 12.30 -5.99
CA HIS A 29 -17.63 11.77 -4.79
C HIS A 29 -18.14 12.35 -3.46
N ALA A 30 -19.11 13.27 -3.49
CA ALA A 30 -19.50 14.00 -2.27
C ALA A 30 -20.60 13.33 -1.40
N ARG A 31 -20.97 12.06 -1.59
CA ARG A 31 -22.12 11.47 -0.85
C ARG A 31 -21.86 10.21 -0.01
N LEU A 32 -20.63 9.74 0.13
CA LEU A 32 -20.35 8.49 0.89
C LEU A 32 -19.63 8.67 2.23
N CYS A 33 -19.17 9.87 2.60
CA CYS A 33 -18.26 10.05 3.74
C CYS A 33 -18.91 10.33 5.11
N ARG A 34 -20.05 9.72 5.46
CA ARG A 34 -20.60 9.80 6.84
C ARG A 34 -20.99 8.47 7.48
N ALA A 35 -20.60 7.34 6.90
CA ALA A 35 -20.59 6.11 7.67
C ALA A 35 -19.35 6.11 8.57
N LYS A 36 -19.55 6.34 9.87
CA LYS A 36 -18.53 6.01 10.89
C LYS A 36 -18.14 4.55 10.66
N PRO A 37 -16.86 4.20 10.43
CA PRO A 37 -16.48 2.83 10.14
C PRO A 37 -17.04 1.91 11.23
N PRO A 38 -17.76 0.83 10.86
CA PRO A 38 -18.36 -0.06 11.83
C PRO A 38 -17.26 -0.73 12.65
N GLY A 39 -17.13 -0.30 13.90
CA GLY A 39 -16.42 -1.04 14.94
C GLY A 39 -14.93 -1.22 14.69
N VAL A 40 -14.14 -0.27 15.21
CA VAL A 40 -12.91 -0.69 15.91
C VAL A 40 -13.38 -1.75 16.90
N LEU A 41 -13.11 -3.03 16.61
CA LEU A 41 -13.38 -4.13 17.53
C LEU A 41 -12.42 -3.96 18.71
N ASP A 42 -12.81 -3.09 19.62
CA ASP A 42 -12.16 -2.91 20.90
C ASP A 42 -12.19 -4.26 21.63
N GLY A 43 -11.01 -4.84 21.83
CA GLY A 43 -10.74 -5.53 23.09
C GLY A 43 -10.85 -7.05 23.13
N ILE A 44 -11.16 -7.76 22.05
CA ILE A 44 -11.00 -9.22 22.04
C ILE A 44 -9.65 -9.56 21.40
N CYS A 45 -8.64 -9.75 22.24
CA CYS A 45 -7.40 -10.40 21.81
C CYS A 45 -7.75 -11.78 21.24
N PRO A 46 -7.17 -12.20 20.10
CA PRO A 46 -7.41 -13.54 19.60
C PRO A 46 -6.93 -14.53 20.67
N ALA A 47 -7.81 -15.48 21.00
CA ALA A 47 -7.54 -16.49 22.02
C ALA A 47 -6.16 -17.11 21.77
N GLY A 48 -5.31 -17.11 22.80
CA GLY A 48 -3.95 -17.65 22.73
C GLY A 48 -2.83 -16.61 22.55
N LEU A 49 -3.11 -15.31 22.38
CA LEU A 49 -2.08 -14.25 22.41
C LEU A 49 -2.10 -13.39 23.69
N GLU A 50 -2.97 -13.69 24.64
CA GLU A 50 -3.07 -12.95 25.91
C GLU A 50 -1.83 -13.19 26.78
N ASP A 51 -1.35 -14.44 26.83
CA ASP A 51 -0.20 -14.86 27.64
C ASP A 51 1.06 -15.06 26.78
N LEU A 52 1.57 -13.96 26.20
CA LEU A 52 2.86 -13.97 25.53
C LEU A 52 3.99 -13.81 26.53
N GLY A 53 4.93 -14.76 26.52
CA GLY A 53 6.15 -14.64 27.30
C GLY A 53 7.00 -13.46 26.83
N THR A 54 7.91 -12.98 27.68
CA THR A 54 8.77 -11.82 27.38
C THR A 54 9.54 -11.97 26.07
N LEU A 55 10.08 -13.17 25.79
CA LEU A 55 10.79 -13.44 24.54
C LEU A 55 9.85 -13.43 23.32
N GLU A 56 8.67 -14.04 23.45
CA GLU A 56 7.67 -14.09 22.38
C GLU A 56 7.18 -12.69 22.00
N ARG A 57 6.95 -11.84 23.00
CA ARG A 57 6.58 -10.43 22.81
C ARG A 57 7.68 -9.65 22.07
N LYS A 58 8.94 -9.77 22.49
CA LYS A 58 10.07 -9.12 21.80
C LYS A 58 10.25 -9.59 20.36
N ILE A 59 10.05 -10.88 20.09
CA ILE A 59 10.09 -11.40 18.71
C ILE A 59 8.94 -10.77 17.90
N LEU A 60 7.75 -10.68 18.46
CA LEU A 60 6.59 -10.07 17.81
C LEU A 60 6.81 -8.58 17.50
N GLU A 61 7.43 -7.83 18.43
CA GLU A 61 7.83 -6.43 18.23
C GLU A 61 8.78 -6.29 17.03
N LEU A 62 9.85 -7.10 17.00
CA LEU A 62 10.82 -7.05 15.91
C LEU A 62 10.25 -7.53 14.57
N LEU A 63 9.30 -8.47 14.58
CA LEU A 63 8.56 -8.88 13.39
C LEU A 63 7.72 -7.73 12.83
N VAL A 64 7.07 -6.94 13.69
CA VAL A 64 6.29 -5.77 13.28
C VAL A 64 7.17 -4.70 12.64
N ILE A 65 8.41 -4.53 13.11
CA ILE A 65 9.41 -3.63 12.50
C ILE A 65 9.92 -4.19 11.15
N GLY A 66 9.59 -5.43 10.79
CA GLY A 66 10.03 -6.07 9.55
C GLY A 66 11.40 -6.72 9.63
N SER A 67 11.89 -7.03 10.84
CA SER A 67 13.18 -7.71 11.01
C SER A 67 13.15 -9.15 10.47
N THR A 68 14.28 -9.59 9.92
CA THR A 68 14.49 -10.98 9.50
C THR A 68 14.81 -11.88 10.70
N ASP A 69 14.65 -13.20 10.58
CA ASP A 69 14.92 -14.12 11.69
C ASP A 69 16.37 -14.04 12.18
N ARG A 70 17.30 -13.81 11.26
CA ARG A 70 18.71 -13.59 11.59
C ARG A 70 18.91 -12.28 12.37
N ALA A 71 18.31 -11.18 11.93
CA ALA A 71 18.40 -9.90 12.64
C ALA A 71 17.75 -9.97 14.04
N ILE A 72 16.64 -10.70 14.17
CA ILE A 72 15.98 -10.96 15.45
C ILE A 72 16.89 -11.79 16.36
N ALA A 73 17.50 -12.85 15.83
CA ALA A 73 18.42 -13.71 16.55
C ALA A 73 19.61 -12.93 17.10
N GLU A 74 20.22 -12.08 16.27
CA GLU A 74 21.32 -11.18 16.64
C GLU A 74 20.87 -10.18 17.73
N ALA A 75 19.71 -9.54 17.57
CA ALA A 75 19.19 -8.56 18.51
C ALA A 75 18.84 -9.13 19.90
N LEU A 76 18.43 -10.40 19.95
CA LEU A 76 18.00 -11.07 21.18
C LEU A 76 19.06 -12.03 21.76
N ALA A 77 20.23 -12.13 21.11
CA ALA A 77 21.30 -13.08 21.45
C ALA A 77 20.81 -14.54 21.55
N VAL A 78 19.95 -14.96 20.61
CA VAL A 78 19.43 -16.33 20.49
C VAL A 78 19.81 -16.95 19.15
N SER A 79 19.58 -18.24 18.96
CA SER A 79 19.83 -18.87 17.65
C SER A 79 18.71 -18.55 16.64
N PRO A 80 19.01 -18.46 15.33
CA PRO A 80 17.99 -18.31 14.28
C PRO A 80 16.92 -19.42 14.31
N ASP A 81 17.32 -20.65 14.67
CA ASP A 81 16.40 -21.79 14.81
C ASP A 81 15.42 -21.59 15.95
N GLN A 82 15.86 -21.00 17.06
CA GLN A 82 14.98 -20.65 18.19
C GLN A 82 13.96 -19.59 17.78
N VAL A 83 14.37 -18.58 17.00
CA VAL A 83 13.44 -17.58 16.45
C VAL A 83 12.41 -18.25 15.55
N SER A 84 12.86 -19.05 14.57
CA SER A 84 11.97 -19.77 13.65
C SER A 84 10.98 -20.69 14.39
N TRP A 85 11.45 -21.40 15.42
CA TRP A 85 10.60 -22.21 16.29
C TRP A 85 9.58 -21.36 17.04
N CYS A 86 9.98 -20.25 17.65
CA CYS A 86 9.09 -19.32 18.34
C CYS A 86 8.02 -18.74 17.39
N VAL A 87 8.39 -18.33 16.17
CA VAL A 87 7.44 -17.82 15.18
C VAL A 87 6.42 -18.90 14.78
N ARG A 88 6.86 -20.13 14.54
CA ARG A 88 5.95 -21.26 14.25
C ARG A 88 5.02 -21.56 15.42
N LYS A 89 5.52 -21.49 16.66
CA LYS A 89 4.73 -21.66 17.88
C LYS A 89 3.66 -20.57 17.98
N LEU A 90 4.00 -19.30 17.71
CA LEU A 90 3.06 -18.18 17.69
C LEU A 90 1.98 -18.37 16.62
N ILE A 91 2.36 -18.72 15.39
CA ILE A 91 1.41 -19.03 14.32
C ILE A 91 0.45 -20.16 14.75
N LYS A 92 0.98 -21.22 15.37
CA LYS A 92 0.16 -22.34 15.85
C LYS A 92 -0.82 -21.91 16.95
N ARG A 93 -0.42 -21.01 17.87
CA ARG A 93 -1.30 -20.47 18.93
C ARG A 93 -2.47 -19.67 18.36
N VAL A 94 -2.23 -18.90 17.30
CA VAL A 94 -3.24 -18.06 16.63
C VAL A 94 -4.13 -18.85 15.69
N GLY A 95 -3.63 -19.99 15.19
CA GLY A 95 -4.33 -20.88 14.28
C GLY A 95 -3.54 -21.11 12.98
N HIS A 96 -3.65 -22.33 12.45
CA HIS A 96 -2.82 -22.86 11.35
C HIS A 96 -2.91 -22.12 10.01
N ARG A 97 -3.90 -21.24 9.84
CA ARG A 97 -4.08 -20.46 8.59
C ARG A 97 -3.29 -19.16 8.57
N THR A 98 -2.64 -18.80 9.67
CA THR A 98 -1.95 -17.52 9.82
C THR A 98 -0.52 -17.59 9.29
N THR A 99 -0.17 -16.72 8.34
CA THR A 99 1.22 -16.58 7.85
C THR A 99 2.02 -15.63 8.74
N ARG A 100 3.35 -15.49 8.53
CA ARG A 100 4.17 -14.46 9.21
C ARG A 100 3.54 -13.06 9.07
N ALA A 101 3.07 -12.73 7.87
CA ALA A 101 2.38 -11.46 7.61
C ALA A 101 1.03 -11.36 8.33
N GLY A 102 0.27 -12.47 8.40
CA GLY A 102 -0.95 -12.54 9.19
C GLY A 102 -0.70 -12.32 10.68
N LEU A 103 0.40 -12.87 11.21
CA LEU A 103 0.80 -12.69 12.61
C LEU A 103 1.12 -11.22 12.92
N VAL A 104 1.85 -10.54 12.04
CA VAL A 104 2.13 -9.09 12.13
C VAL A 104 0.84 -8.27 12.09
N ALA A 105 -0.05 -8.57 11.14
CA ALA A 105 -1.33 -7.87 11.01
C ALA A 105 -2.20 -8.01 12.27
N LEU A 106 -2.24 -9.21 12.85
CA LEU A 106 -2.96 -9.45 14.11
C LEU A 106 -2.32 -8.74 15.30
N ALA A 107 -0.98 -8.75 15.40
CA ALA A 107 -0.27 -8.04 16.45
C ALA A 107 -0.61 -6.55 16.47
N LEU A 108 -0.70 -5.93 15.29
CA LEU A 108 -1.05 -4.52 15.14
C LEU A 108 -2.53 -4.25 15.38
N ARG A 109 -3.41 -5.07 14.78
CA ARG A 109 -4.87 -4.93 14.92
C ARG A 109 -5.30 -4.99 16.39
N HIS A 110 -4.70 -5.87 17.17
CA HIS A 110 -5.02 -6.07 18.58
C HIS A 110 -4.07 -5.32 19.54
N ARG A 111 -3.17 -4.47 19.03
CA ARG A 111 -2.21 -3.68 19.83
C ARG A 111 -1.41 -4.52 20.84
N LEU A 112 -0.96 -5.70 20.41
CA LEU A 112 -0.20 -6.63 21.27
C LEU A 112 1.23 -6.16 21.56
N VAL A 113 1.73 -5.28 20.70
CA VAL A 113 3.06 -4.69 20.79
C VAL A 113 2.97 -3.19 20.68
N ASP A 114 3.76 -2.50 21.51
CA ASP A 114 3.94 -1.05 21.41
C ASP A 114 4.89 -0.76 20.26
N HIS A 115 4.35 -0.77 19.04
CA HIS A 115 5.08 -0.31 17.87
C HIS A 115 4.83 1.18 17.70
N PRO A 116 5.86 2.03 17.53
CA PRO A 116 5.63 3.40 17.10
C PRO A 116 4.83 3.33 15.82
N ARG A 117 3.59 3.83 15.85
CA ARG A 117 2.78 3.92 14.62
C ARG A 117 3.67 4.60 13.59
N PRO A 118 3.85 4.00 12.40
CA PRO A 118 4.56 4.68 11.34
C PRO A 118 3.92 6.05 11.23
N GLN A 119 4.73 7.10 11.39
CA GLN A 119 4.25 8.46 11.19
C GLN A 119 3.59 8.45 9.82
N HIS A 120 2.34 8.89 9.75
CA HIS A 120 1.58 8.90 8.51
C HIS A 120 2.51 9.46 7.42
N PRO A 121 2.68 8.81 6.26
CA PRO A 121 3.66 9.19 5.21
C PRO A 121 3.44 10.58 4.56
N GLY A 122 2.77 11.50 5.26
CA GLY A 122 2.22 12.72 4.74
C GLY A 122 1.06 12.44 3.79
N HIS A 123 0.59 13.51 3.16
CA HIS A 123 -0.31 13.39 2.03
C HIS A 123 0.39 12.62 0.90
N LEU A 124 -0.20 11.49 0.49
CA LEU A 124 0.20 10.78 -0.71
C LEU A 124 -0.26 11.57 -1.93
N PRO A 125 0.60 11.74 -2.95
CA PRO A 125 0.18 12.31 -4.22
C PRO A 125 -1.05 11.58 -4.78
N ASP A 126 -1.97 12.31 -5.43
CA ASP A 126 -3.21 11.74 -5.98
C ASP A 126 -2.93 10.56 -6.93
N GLU A 127 -1.85 10.64 -7.70
CA GLU A 127 -1.34 9.56 -8.56
C GLU A 127 -0.97 8.28 -7.79
N SER A 128 -0.40 8.41 -6.59
CA SER A 128 -0.08 7.27 -5.72
C SER A 128 -1.34 6.68 -5.11
N MET A 129 -2.30 7.53 -4.75
CA MET A 129 -3.63 7.10 -4.29
C MET A 129 -4.40 6.38 -5.39
N ALA A 130 -4.33 6.85 -6.64
CA ALA A 130 -4.94 6.20 -7.79
C ALA A 130 -4.38 4.79 -8.02
N LEU A 131 -3.06 4.61 -7.95
CA LEU A 131 -2.44 3.28 -8.04
C LEU A 131 -2.93 2.36 -6.92
N LEU A 132 -2.96 2.83 -5.67
CA LEU A 132 -3.44 2.05 -4.53
C LEU A 132 -4.90 1.62 -4.71
N TRP A 133 -5.74 2.54 -5.17
CA TRP A 133 -7.15 2.27 -5.43
C TRP A 133 -7.31 1.21 -6.52
N SER A 134 -6.58 1.32 -7.63
CA SER A 134 -6.59 0.31 -8.69
C SER A 134 -6.21 -1.08 -8.16
N LEU A 135 -5.15 -1.18 -7.36
CA LEU A 135 -4.72 -2.44 -6.74
C LEU A 135 -5.76 -2.99 -5.76
N ALA A 136 -6.39 -2.12 -4.96
CA ALA A 136 -7.47 -2.46 -4.05
C ALA A 136 -8.69 -3.02 -4.80
N CYS A 137 -9.05 -2.45 -5.95
CA CYS A 137 -10.09 -2.98 -6.83
C CYS A 137 -9.68 -4.26 -7.60
N GLY A 138 -8.55 -4.88 -7.27
CA GLY A 138 -8.07 -6.12 -7.88
C GLY A 138 -7.45 -5.95 -9.26
N GLN A 139 -7.20 -4.70 -9.71
CA GLN A 139 -6.46 -4.49 -10.95
C GLN A 139 -5.00 -4.89 -10.77
N THR A 140 -4.40 -5.44 -11.82
CA THR A 140 -2.96 -5.69 -11.83
C THR A 140 -2.22 -4.38 -12.08
N PHE A 141 -0.96 -4.31 -11.62
CA PHE A 141 -0.08 -3.19 -11.95
C PHE A 141 0.07 -3.00 -13.47
N LYS A 142 0.06 -4.10 -14.23
CA LYS A 142 0.11 -4.05 -15.70
C LYS A 142 -1.11 -3.31 -16.27
N ALA A 143 -2.31 -3.64 -15.81
CA ALA A 143 -3.54 -2.98 -16.26
C ALA A 143 -3.56 -1.48 -15.91
N PHE A 144 -3.03 -1.12 -14.74
CA PHE A 144 -2.85 0.29 -14.38
C PHE A 144 -1.85 1.00 -15.31
N ALA A 145 -0.71 0.35 -15.60
CA ALA A 145 0.33 0.90 -16.48
C ALA A 145 -0.13 1.08 -17.94
N GLU A 146 -1.09 0.28 -18.42
CA GLU A 146 -1.69 0.45 -19.74
C GLU A 146 -2.47 1.77 -19.87
N GLY A 147 -3.00 2.32 -18.77
CA GLY A 147 -3.76 3.58 -18.79
C GLY A 147 -2.92 4.86 -18.76
N ILE A 148 -1.73 4.82 -18.15
CA ILE A 148 -0.90 6.02 -17.90
C ILE A 148 0.52 5.94 -18.49
N GLY A 149 0.90 4.77 -19.01
CA GLY A 149 2.25 4.48 -19.49
C GLY A 149 3.12 3.77 -18.46
N THR A 150 3.98 2.87 -18.93
CA THR A 150 4.82 1.99 -18.08
C THR A 150 5.84 2.74 -17.24
N TRP A 151 6.48 3.77 -17.81
CA TRP A 151 7.46 4.58 -17.09
C TRP A 151 6.82 5.36 -15.93
N GLU A 152 5.65 5.96 -16.18
CA GLU A 152 4.94 6.75 -15.17
C GLU A 152 4.39 5.87 -14.04
N ALA A 153 3.84 4.71 -14.40
CA ALA A 153 3.41 3.72 -13.41
C ALA A 153 4.56 3.25 -12.52
N GLU A 154 5.77 3.04 -13.09
CA GLU A 154 6.93 2.62 -12.33
C GLU A 154 7.50 3.74 -11.46
N ARG A 155 7.41 5.00 -11.91
CA ARG A 155 7.72 6.19 -11.09
C ARG A 155 6.80 6.25 -9.87
N ILE A 156 5.49 6.11 -10.07
CA ILE A 156 4.48 6.12 -9.00
C ILE A 156 4.71 4.95 -8.04
N ARG A 157 4.92 3.74 -8.56
CA ARG A 157 5.22 2.55 -7.75
C ARG A 157 6.47 2.74 -6.91
N THR A 158 7.52 3.33 -7.48
CA THR A 158 8.78 3.61 -6.78
C THR A 158 8.55 4.63 -5.66
N ASN A 159 7.87 5.75 -5.95
CA ASN A 159 7.53 6.76 -4.94
C ASN A 159 6.68 6.18 -3.80
N LEU A 160 5.68 5.37 -4.16
CA LEU A 160 4.83 4.68 -3.20
C LEU A 160 5.67 3.74 -2.33
N ARG A 161 6.54 2.91 -2.91
CA ARG A 161 7.43 2.02 -2.18
C ARG A 161 8.36 2.77 -1.23
N MET A 162 8.97 3.87 -1.67
CA MET A 162 9.86 4.67 -0.82
C MET A 162 9.11 5.27 0.37
N ARG A 163 7.88 5.75 0.17
CA ARG A 163 7.07 6.35 1.23
C ARG A 163 6.41 5.34 2.16
N LEU A 164 5.98 4.18 1.66
CA LEU A 164 5.30 3.17 2.46
C LEU A 164 6.27 2.25 3.22
N CYS A 165 7.42 1.94 2.63
CA CYS A 165 8.36 0.98 3.23
C CYS A 165 9.50 1.66 3.98
N GLY A 166 9.72 2.98 3.83
CA GLY A 166 10.84 3.68 4.45
C GLY A 166 12.23 3.13 4.09
N LEU A 167 12.31 2.24 3.07
CA LEU A 167 13.51 1.50 2.72
C LEU A 167 14.15 2.06 1.44
N PRO A 168 15.37 2.59 1.52
CA PRO A 168 16.16 2.94 0.34
C PRO A 168 16.86 1.68 -0.19
N ASN A 169 16.17 0.81 -0.94
CA ASN A 169 16.91 -0.08 -1.86
C ASN A 169 16.03 -0.73 -2.97
N PRO A 170 16.31 -0.49 -4.27
CA PRO A 170 15.61 -1.11 -5.39
C PRO A 170 16.05 -2.55 -5.73
N GLU A 171 17.17 -3.07 -5.22
CA GLU A 171 17.78 -4.27 -5.85
C GLU A 171 17.27 -5.65 -5.41
N ARG A 172 16.36 -5.79 -4.42
CA ARG A 172 16.03 -7.12 -3.85
C ARG A 172 14.56 -7.53 -3.79
N SER A 173 13.62 -6.82 -4.43
CA SER A 173 12.22 -7.26 -4.43
C SER A 173 11.43 -6.70 -5.60
N ALA A 174 11.64 -7.24 -6.80
CA ALA A 174 10.91 -6.83 -8.00
C ALA A 174 9.52 -7.48 -8.12
N THR A 175 9.22 -8.53 -7.34
CA THR A 175 8.07 -9.42 -7.58
C THR A 175 7.16 -9.68 -6.38
N ALA A 176 7.42 -9.13 -5.19
CA ALA A 176 6.50 -9.32 -4.07
C ALA A 176 5.29 -8.38 -4.21
N PRO A 177 4.04 -8.89 -4.28
CA PRO A 177 2.86 -8.05 -4.23
C PRO A 177 2.81 -7.29 -2.91
N LEU A 178 2.28 -6.05 -2.92
CA LEU A 178 1.84 -5.36 -1.71
C LEU A 178 0.84 -6.29 -1.01
N THR A 179 1.27 -6.91 0.09
CA THR A 179 0.42 -7.86 0.81
C THR A 179 -0.64 -7.08 1.60
N PRO A 180 -1.84 -7.64 1.81
CA PRO A 180 -2.87 -7.03 2.65
C PRO A 180 -2.38 -6.60 4.05
N GLY A 181 -1.36 -7.30 4.58
CA GLY A 181 -0.70 -6.93 5.82
C GLY A 181 -0.02 -5.55 5.80
N HIS A 182 0.48 -5.08 4.65
CA HIS A 182 1.07 -3.75 4.52
C HIS A 182 0.03 -2.62 4.59
N ALA A 183 -1.16 -2.81 3.98
CA ALA A 183 -2.23 -1.80 4.04
C ALA A 183 -2.79 -1.66 5.47
N VAL A 184 -2.94 -2.79 6.18
CA VAL A 184 -3.31 -2.80 7.60
C VAL A 184 -2.22 -2.19 8.48
N TYR A 185 -0.95 -2.47 8.20
CA TYR A 185 0.21 -1.89 8.91
C TYR A 185 0.29 -0.36 8.80
N MET A 186 -0.07 0.21 7.65
CA MET A 186 -0.04 1.66 7.41
C MET A 186 -1.24 2.41 8.01
N GLY A 187 -2.13 1.72 8.73
CA GLY A 187 -3.32 2.34 9.32
C GLY A 187 -4.33 2.79 8.26
N TRP A 188 -4.44 2.05 7.15
CA TRP A 188 -5.44 2.26 6.10
C TRP A 188 -6.53 1.17 6.11
N PRO A 189 -7.29 1.01 7.21
CA PRO A 189 -8.38 0.03 7.25
C PRO A 189 -9.43 0.30 6.16
N THR A 190 -9.63 1.56 5.79
CA THR A 190 -10.57 1.99 4.75
C THR A 190 -10.26 1.37 3.38
N LEU A 191 -8.98 1.35 2.97
CA LEU A 191 -8.57 0.76 1.69
C LEU A 191 -8.70 -0.77 1.67
N ALA A 192 -8.50 -1.46 2.80
CA ALA A 192 -8.65 -2.91 2.89
C ALA A 192 -10.13 -3.35 2.90
N GLU A 193 -11.01 -2.54 3.49
CA GLU A 193 -12.47 -2.77 3.48
C GLU A 193 -13.08 -2.43 2.12
N GLU A 194 -12.68 -1.31 1.50
CA GLU A 194 -13.15 -0.91 0.15
C GLU A 194 -12.65 -1.87 -0.95
N ALA A 195 -11.51 -2.53 -0.75
CA ALA A 195 -11.00 -3.61 -1.60
C ALA A 195 -11.75 -4.95 -1.45
N GLY A 196 -12.66 -5.08 -0.47
CA GLY A 196 -13.33 -6.34 -0.16
C GLY A 196 -12.41 -7.42 0.42
N TRP A 197 -11.24 -7.05 0.97
CA TRP A 197 -10.27 -8.00 1.54
C TRP A 197 -10.63 -8.48 2.95
N GLY A 198 -11.72 -7.97 3.53
CA GLY A 198 -12.25 -8.37 4.83
C GLY A 198 -13.56 -9.13 4.73
N SER A 199 -13.56 -10.36 4.19
CA SER A 199 -14.58 -11.39 4.48
C SER A 199 -14.17 -12.76 3.90
N ALA A 200 -13.60 -13.60 4.77
CA ALA A 200 -13.66 -15.07 4.71
C ALA A 200 -13.58 -15.62 6.13
#